data_AF-A0A258L4D7-F1
#
_entry.id   AF-A0A258L4D7-F1
#
_cell.length_a   1.000
_cell.length_b   1.000
_cell.length_c   1.000
_cell.angle_alpha   90.00
_cell.angle_beta   90.00
_cell.angle_gamma   90.00
#
_symmetry.space_group_name_H-M   'P 1'
#
loop_
_entity.id
_entity.type
_entity.pdbx_description
1 polymer ?
#
loop_
_entity_poly.entity_id
_entity_poly.type
_entity_poly.pdbx_seq_one_letter_code
_entity_poly.pdbx_strand_id
1 'polypeptide(L)'
;MRWWRRNEGFEWKDYVRTTVLVRRQQRRVKIEAAKDAAVEGVKEAGRKGLAAGAAGAEVAGQAAVKIAKSAAEGAAAGADKGMAIFVRGAAAARSRIAEWSAPANARLAGPRVSLALATVAALAGAGAGIRVVQFGWDLDAVLLFCVALTSGLLWLWPRVFSNAAEAEDDWAIRTERVVAAVDRAGSWLPVGAMAAVGLAVVWFAGPVLSRWVNSAAPVTVDAPAAPDAKPAEDTVSGSARVAGPGELRIGGGIVRLDGLTLLDPDQTCQRDDGTTWACGAAAKQAFEKLVRRRTVTCVIGGAADGVRTGRCSSDGRDMGAELVRGGHGFADGLLWAAYSTDEQAASEQKSGLWAGTAERPEAWRARLYSEAAAVAPGGCPIKGRTSRGKKTYFLPHSAEYARTTIREDRGDRWFCSEDDAIAGGFSAR
;
A
#
# COMPACT_ATOMS: atom_id res chain seq x y z
N MET A 1 7.84 -78.32 -10.88
CA MET A 1 6.72 -77.62 -10.20
C MET A 1 7.09 -76.14 -10.11
N ARG A 2 6.17 -75.25 -10.51
CA ARG A 2 6.40 -73.80 -10.73
C ARG A 2 6.63 -73.05 -9.41
N TRP A 3 7.63 -72.17 -9.38
CA TRP A 3 7.84 -71.17 -8.34
C TRP A 3 7.21 -69.85 -8.82
N TRP A 4 6.21 -69.33 -8.10
CA TRP A 4 5.67 -67.98 -8.32
C TRP A 4 6.30 -67.04 -7.29
N ARG A 5 7.03 -66.01 -7.75
CA ARG A 5 7.35 -64.82 -6.93
C ARG A 5 6.13 -63.90 -6.92
N ARG A 6 5.63 -63.55 -5.72
CA ARG A 6 4.77 -62.38 -5.51
C ARG A 6 5.66 -61.14 -5.49
N ASN A 7 5.44 -60.22 -6.42
CA ASN A 7 5.97 -58.86 -6.32
C ASN A 7 5.05 -58.04 -5.42
N GLU A 8 5.59 -57.46 -4.36
CA GLU A 8 4.92 -56.43 -3.57
C GLU A 8 4.96 -55.12 -4.38
N GLY A 9 3.84 -54.80 -5.02
CA GLY A 9 3.66 -53.55 -5.74
C GLY A 9 3.56 -52.40 -4.74
N PHE A 10 4.49 -51.45 -4.85
CA PHE A 10 4.46 -50.17 -4.13
C PHE A 10 3.18 -49.41 -4.47
N GLU A 11 2.22 -49.33 -3.54
CA GLU A 11 0.97 -48.60 -3.74
C GLU A 11 1.19 -47.08 -3.63
N TRP A 12 1.29 -46.44 -4.81
CA TRP A 12 1.55 -45.02 -4.99
C TRP A 12 0.54 -44.07 -4.30
N LYS A 13 -0.66 -44.57 -3.94
CA LYS A 13 -1.75 -43.74 -3.36
C LYS A 13 -1.47 -43.30 -1.92
N ASP A 14 -0.82 -44.13 -1.12
CA ASP A 14 -0.58 -43.82 0.30
C ASP A 14 0.56 -42.81 0.51
N TYR A 15 1.55 -42.82 -0.41
CA TYR A 15 2.64 -41.83 -0.41
C TYR A 15 2.17 -40.41 -0.77
N VAL A 16 1.19 -40.28 -1.66
CA VAL A 16 0.62 -38.96 -2.05
C VAL A 16 -0.25 -38.38 -0.94
N ARG A 17 -1.02 -39.21 -0.23
CA ARG A 17 -1.90 -38.74 0.85
C ARG A 17 -1.11 -38.19 2.05
N THR A 18 -0.02 -38.84 2.40
CA THR A 18 0.85 -38.42 3.51
C THR A 18 1.60 -37.13 3.20
N THR A 19 2.13 -36.97 1.99
CA THR A 19 2.80 -35.73 1.56
C THR A 19 1.87 -34.52 1.46
N VAL A 20 0.61 -34.69 1.07
CA VAL A 20 -0.38 -33.59 1.04
C VAL A 20 -0.74 -33.11 2.45
N LEU A 21 -0.91 -34.03 3.42
CA LEU A 21 -1.23 -33.68 4.80
C LEU A 21 -0.06 -32.96 5.49
N VAL A 22 1.17 -33.44 5.29
CA VAL A 22 2.39 -32.79 5.83
C VAL A 22 2.54 -31.37 5.26
N ARG A 23 2.31 -31.18 3.95
CA ARG A 23 2.36 -29.85 3.32
C ARG A 23 1.30 -28.88 3.87
N ARG A 24 0.11 -29.38 4.24
CA ARG A 24 -0.95 -28.55 4.85
C ARG A 24 -0.59 -28.12 6.27
N GLN A 25 0.03 -28.99 7.06
CA GLN A 25 0.50 -28.63 8.40
C GLN A 25 1.64 -27.60 8.36
N GLN A 26 2.61 -27.79 7.45
CA GLN A 26 3.71 -26.83 7.27
C GLN A 26 3.22 -25.44 6.85
N ARG A 27 2.16 -25.34 6.03
CA ARG A 27 1.55 -24.04 5.69
C ARG A 27 0.92 -23.35 6.90
N ARG A 28 0.24 -24.10 7.79
CA ARG A 28 -0.35 -23.52 9.01
C ARG A 28 0.71 -22.99 9.96
N VAL A 29 1.80 -23.73 10.17
CA VAL A 29 2.91 -23.30 11.03
C VAL A 29 3.60 -22.05 10.47
N LYS A 30 3.78 -21.96 9.14
CA LYS A 30 4.36 -20.76 8.50
C LYS A 30 3.46 -19.53 8.63
N ILE A 31 2.15 -19.71 8.55
CA ILE A 31 1.19 -18.60 8.69
C ILE A 31 1.19 -18.07 10.12
N GLU A 32 1.19 -18.94 11.14
CA GLU A 32 1.27 -18.49 12.54
C GLU A 32 2.61 -17.80 12.84
N ALA A 33 3.73 -18.35 12.38
CA ALA A 33 5.03 -17.70 12.53
C ALA A 33 5.12 -16.32 11.85
N ALA A 34 4.45 -16.15 10.70
CA ALA A 34 4.39 -14.86 10.01
C ALA A 34 3.52 -13.83 10.75
N LYS A 35 2.42 -14.27 11.38
CA LYS A 35 1.60 -13.40 12.23
C LYS A 35 2.38 -12.93 13.45
N ASP A 36 3.10 -13.83 14.13
CA ASP A 36 3.90 -13.51 15.31
C ASP A 36 5.02 -12.52 14.98
N ALA A 37 5.69 -12.70 13.82
CA ALA A 37 6.73 -11.78 13.36
C ALA A 37 6.21 -10.37 13.01
N ALA A 38 5.01 -10.28 12.43
CA ALA A 38 4.37 -9.00 12.13
C ALA A 38 3.99 -8.24 13.41
N VAL A 39 3.49 -8.94 14.42
CA VAL A 39 3.16 -8.36 15.73
C VAL A 39 4.40 -7.78 16.41
N GLU A 40 5.54 -8.48 16.34
CA GLU A 40 6.80 -7.98 16.93
C GLU A 40 7.41 -6.80 16.16
N GLY A 41 7.29 -6.77 14.82
CA GLY A 41 7.72 -5.63 14.01
C GLY A 41 6.96 -4.35 14.34
N VAL A 42 5.65 -4.45 14.56
CA VAL A 42 4.80 -3.33 14.97
C VAL A 42 5.17 -2.83 16.37
N LYS A 43 5.45 -3.73 17.32
CA LYS A 43 5.89 -3.36 18.68
C LYS A 43 7.25 -2.66 18.68
N GLU A 44 8.17 -3.05 17.80
CA GLU A 44 9.49 -2.43 17.72
C GLU A 44 9.46 -1.06 17.00
N ALA A 45 8.67 -0.93 15.94
CA ALA A 45 8.42 0.35 15.28
C ALA A 45 7.71 1.34 16.21
N GLY A 46 6.75 0.87 17.02
CA GLY A 46 6.09 1.67 18.06
C GLY A 46 7.09 2.21 19.08
N ARG A 47 7.99 1.37 19.61
CA ARG A 47 9.03 1.79 20.57
C ARG A 47 9.99 2.83 20.00
N LYS A 48 10.42 2.68 18.74
CA LYS A 48 11.30 3.65 18.07
C LYS A 48 10.59 4.96 17.74
N GLY A 49 9.31 4.91 17.39
CA GLY A 49 8.47 6.10 17.19
C GLY A 49 8.22 6.89 18.47
N LEU A 50 8.01 6.19 19.60
CA LEU A 50 7.85 6.81 20.92
C LEU A 50 9.14 7.46 21.44
N ALA A 51 10.30 6.85 21.22
CA ALA A 51 11.59 7.43 21.62
C ALA A 51 11.96 8.69 20.80
N ALA A 52 11.66 8.71 19.50
CA ALA A 52 11.85 9.88 18.65
C ALA A 52 10.85 11.01 18.98
N GLY A 53 9.62 10.66 19.37
CA GLY A 53 8.60 11.61 19.81
C GLY A 53 8.92 12.29 21.15
N ALA A 54 9.56 11.58 22.08
CA ALA A 54 9.92 12.14 23.39
C ALA A 54 11.04 13.21 23.30
N ALA A 55 12.04 13.02 22.43
CA ALA A 55 13.13 13.97 22.24
C ALA A 55 12.70 15.25 21.47
N GLY A 56 11.69 15.15 20.59
CA GLY A 56 11.13 16.30 19.88
C GLY A 56 10.19 17.18 20.73
N ALA A 57 9.60 16.61 21.79
CA ALA A 57 8.61 17.30 22.62
C ALA A 57 9.21 18.37 23.55
N GLU A 58 10.45 18.20 24.00
CA GLU A 58 11.09 19.09 24.98
C GLU A 58 11.53 20.44 24.37
N VAL A 59 12.04 20.41 23.14
CA VAL A 59 12.48 21.61 22.38
C VAL A 59 11.28 22.34 21.75
N ALA A 60 10.25 21.61 21.33
CA ALA A 60 8.99 22.19 20.85
C ALA A 60 8.18 22.85 21.98
N GLY A 61 8.24 22.31 23.20
CA GLY A 61 7.48 22.83 24.35
C GLY A 61 7.83 24.26 24.74
N GLN A 62 9.12 24.62 24.78
CA GLN A 62 9.54 25.96 25.20
C GLN A 62 9.29 27.04 24.12
N ALA A 63 9.40 26.68 22.84
CA ALA A 63 9.05 27.56 21.73
C ALA A 63 7.53 27.74 21.59
N ALA A 64 6.75 26.67 21.80
CA ALA A 64 5.30 26.70 21.77
C ALA A 64 4.70 27.56 22.89
N VAL A 65 5.28 27.58 24.09
CA VAL A 65 4.78 28.42 25.20
C VAL A 65 4.94 29.92 24.91
N LYS A 66 6.05 30.33 24.26
CA LYS A 66 6.24 31.75 23.88
C LYS A 66 5.32 32.19 22.74
N ILE A 67 5.12 31.31 21.75
CA ILE A 67 4.19 31.55 20.63
C ILE A 67 2.73 31.52 21.12
N ALA A 68 2.39 30.63 22.06
CA ALA A 68 1.05 30.55 22.66
C ALA A 68 0.73 31.78 23.51
N LYS A 69 1.72 32.36 24.21
CA LYS A 69 1.51 33.58 25.00
C LYS A 69 1.27 34.81 24.13
N SER A 70 2.05 35.00 23.06
CA SER A 70 1.83 36.11 22.11
C SER A 70 0.58 35.90 21.24
N ALA A 71 0.24 34.65 20.92
CA ALA A 71 -1.02 34.32 20.26
C ALA A 71 -2.24 34.50 21.20
N ALA A 72 -2.11 34.25 22.50
CA ALA A 72 -3.19 34.48 23.47
C ALA A 72 -3.49 35.97 23.67
N GLU A 73 -2.46 36.82 23.71
CA GLU A 73 -2.60 38.28 23.79
C GLU A 73 -3.18 38.88 22.49
N GLY A 74 -2.86 38.31 21.33
CA GLY A 74 -3.47 38.68 20.04
C GLY A 74 -4.88 38.11 19.81
N ALA A 75 -5.18 36.92 20.34
CA ALA A 75 -6.48 36.26 20.22
C ALA A 75 -7.55 36.92 21.09
N ALA A 76 -7.20 37.45 22.27
CA ALA A 76 -8.16 38.13 23.13
C ALA A 76 -8.76 39.40 22.50
N ALA A 77 -8.03 40.09 21.61
CA ALA A 77 -8.55 41.28 20.89
C ALA A 77 -9.26 40.93 19.56
N GLY A 78 -9.05 39.73 19.02
CA GLY A 78 -9.63 39.26 17.75
C GLY A 78 -10.79 38.27 17.91
N ALA A 79 -10.94 37.63 19.06
CA ALA A 79 -11.91 36.55 19.30
C ALA A 79 -13.37 37.01 19.24
N ASP A 80 -13.69 38.21 19.74
CA ASP A 80 -15.09 38.66 19.82
C ASP A 80 -15.68 38.97 18.44
N LYS A 81 -14.91 39.58 17.55
CA LYS A 81 -15.33 39.83 16.15
C LYS A 81 -15.21 38.59 15.27
N GLY A 82 -14.19 37.76 15.50
CA GLY A 82 -13.96 36.52 14.75
C GLY A 82 -15.02 35.45 15.01
N MET A 83 -15.46 35.29 16.25
CA MET A 83 -16.49 34.31 16.63
C MET A 83 -17.85 34.67 16.03
N ALA A 84 -18.23 35.95 16.03
CA ALA A 84 -19.49 36.38 15.41
C ALA A 84 -19.50 36.15 13.89
N ILE A 85 -18.38 36.38 13.20
CA ILE A 85 -18.23 36.12 11.77
C ILE A 85 -18.25 34.60 11.49
N PHE A 86 -17.56 33.81 12.30
CA PHE A 86 -17.53 32.35 12.17
C PHE A 86 -18.91 31.72 12.40
N VAL A 87 -19.64 32.18 13.43
CA VAL A 87 -20.99 31.70 13.75
C VAL A 87 -21.97 32.06 12.62
N ARG A 88 -21.94 33.30 12.10
CA ARG A 88 -22.74 33.69 10.93
C ARG A 88 -22.38 32.91 9.67
N GLY A 89 -21.09 32.68 9.43
CA GLY A 89 -20.59 31.89 8.30
C GLY A 89 -20.99 30.40 8.39
N ALA A 90 -20.92 29.80 9.57
CA ALA A 90 -21.31 28.42 9.82
C ALA A 90 -22.81 28.20 9.63
N ALA A 91 -23.64 29.17 10.01
CA ALA A 91 -25.08 29.12 9.76
C ALA A 91 -25.44 29.31 8.30
N ALA A 92 -24.79 30.24 7.59
CA ALA A 92 -24.97 30.42 6.15
C ALA A 92 -24.51 29.19 5.35
N ALA A 93 -23.47 28.48 5.81
CA ALA A 93 -23.05 27.21 5.22
C ALA A 93 -24.06 26.09 5.49
N ARG A 94 -24.58 26.01 6.72
CA ARG A 94 -25.59 25.02 7.11
C ARG A 94 -26.89 25.15 6.32
N SER A 95 -27.38 26.37 6.06
CA SER A 95 -28.61 26.58 5.28
C SER A 95 -28.44 26.13 3.83
N ARG A 96 -27.33 26.49 3.18
CA ARG A 96 -27.01 26.05 1.81
C ARG A 96 -26.87 24.52 1.70
N ILE A 97 -26.24 23.89 2.69
CA ILE A 97 -26.11 22.43 2.74
C ILE A 97 -27.47 21.77 2.99
N ALA A 98 -28.34 22.37 3.81
CA ALA A 98 -29.68 21.88 4.05
C ALA A 98 -30.56 21.94 2.79
N GLU A 99 -30.50 23.03 2.02
CA GLU A 99 -31.20 23.17 0.73
C GLU A 99 -30.72 22.12 -0.28
N TRP A 100 -29.41 21.99 -0.44
CA TRP A 100 -28.82 21.02 -1.38
C TRP A 100 -29.12 19.56 -0.97
N SER A 101 -29.14 19.27 0.32
CA SER A 101 -29.38 17.92 0.85
C SER A 101 -30.85 17.59 1.10
N ALA A 102 -31.78 18.52 0.91
CA ALA A 102 -33.23 18.32 1.13
C ALA A 102 -33.80 17.03 0.51
N PRO A 103 -33.54 16.69 -0.78
CA PRO A 103 -34.07 15.45 -1.36
C PRO A 103 -33.46 14.17 -0.75
N ALA A 104 -32.22 14.24 -0.25
CA ALA A 104 -31.58 13.14 0.46
C ALA A 104 -32.08 13.02 1.90
N ASN A 105 -32.32 14.15 2.57
CA ASN A 105 -32.83 14.22 3.94
C ASN A 105 -34.19 13.55 4.07
N ALA A 106 -35.10 13.77 3.11
CA ALA A 106 -36.41 13.12 3.12
C ALA A 106 -36.32 11.58 3.07
N ARG A 107 -35.35 11.03 2.32
CA ARG A 107 -35.13 9.57 2.22
C ARG A 107 -34.48 9.00 3.46
N LEU A 108 -33.47 9.69 4.00
CA LEU A 108 -32.73 9.28 5.20
C LEU A 108 -33.58 9.43 6.49
N ALA A 109 -34.49 10.40 6.54
CA ALA A 109 -35.40 10.62 7.66
C ALA A 109 -36.56 9.62 7.71
N GLY A 110 -36.80 8.85 6.64
CA GLY A 110 -37.84 7.83 6.61
C GLY A 110 -37.66 6.80 7.75
N PRO A 111 -38.73 6.38 8.44
CA PRO A 111 -38.62 5.57 9.67
C PRO A 111 -37.89 4.25 9.44
N ARG A 112 -38.08 3.61 8.28
CA ARG A 112 -37.40 2.35 7.91
C ARG A 112 -35.90 2.55 7.68
N VAL A 113 -35.52 3.62 6.97
CA VAL A 113 -34.12 3.91 6.62
C VAL A 113 -33.35 4.41 7.84
N SER A 114 -33.96 5.29 8.64
CA SER A 114 -33.38 5.77 9.89
C SER A 114 -33.15 4.65 10.89
N LEU A 115 -34.11 3.73 11.05
CA LEU A 115 -33.91 2.55 11.89
C LEU A 115 -32.78 1.66 11.36
N ALA A 116 -32.73 1.39 10.06
CA ALA A 116 -31.70 0.56 9.45
C ALA A 116 -30.29 1.16 9.61
N LEU A 117 -30.14 2.48 9.43
CA LEU A 117 -28.85 3.15 9.62
C LEU A 117 -28.41 3.14 11.08
N ALA A 118 -29.35 3.35 12.02
CA ALA A 118 -29.05 3.27 13.46
C ALA A 118 -28.63 1.86 13.88
N THR A 119 -29.33 0.83 13.40
CA THR A 119 -29.00 -0.57 13.74
C THR A 119 -27.68 -0.99 13.15
N VAL A 120 -27.40 -0.63 11.89
CA VAL A 120 -26.09 -0.88 11.27
C VAL A 120 -24.98 -0.15 12.02
N ALA A 121 -25.18 1.13 12.37
CA ALA A 121 -24.19 1.90 13.14
C ALA A 121 -23.89 1.27 14.51
N ALA A 122 -24.94 0.84 15.22
CA ALA A 122 -24.81 0.21 16.53
C ALA A 122 -24.14 -1.17 16.45
N LEU A 123 -24.55 -2.03 15.51
CA LEU A 123 -23.98 -3.36 15.35
C LEU A 123 -22.53 -3.31 14.86
N ALA A 124 -22.24 -2.45 13.89
CA ALA A 124 -20.87 -2.26 13.40
C ALA A 124 -19.98 -1.63 14.48
N GLY A 125 -20.48 -0.66 15.25
CA GLY A 125 -19.74 -0.04 16.35
C GLY A 125 -19.46 -1.02 17.50
N ALA A 126 -20.45 -1.84 17.89
CA ALA A 126 -20.26 -2.90 18.86
C ALA A 126 -19.27 -3.96 18.37
N GLY A 127 -19.38 -4.37 17.09
CA GLY A 127 -18.45 -5.30 16.45
C GLY A 127 -17.02 -4.76 16.40
N ALA A 128 -16.84 -3.49 16.05
CA ALA A 128 -15.55 -2.81 16.08
C ALA A 128 -14.97 -2.76 17.50
N GLY A 129 -15.79 -2.40 18.50
CA GLY A 129 -15.36 -2.36 19.90
C GLY A 129 -14.91 -3.73 20.43
N ILE A 130 -15.70 -4.78 20.17
CA ILE A 130 -15.35 -6.15 20.55
C ILE A 130 -14.06 -6.59 19.86
N ARG A 131 -13.92 -6.32 18.55
CA ARG A 131 -12.71 -6.67 17.78
C ARG A 131 -11.47 -5.93 18.29
N VAL A 132 -11.57 -4.63 18.56
CA VAL A 132 -10.45 -3.84 19.10
C VAL A 132 -9.99 -4.38 20.45
N VAL A 133 -10.92 -4.78 21.32
CA VAL A 133 -10.60 -5.37 22.63
C VAL A 133 -9.97 -6.76 22.50
N GLN A 134 -10.42 -7.59 21.55
CA GLN A 134 -9.98 -8.97 21.41
C GLN A 134 -8.71 -9.14 20.56
N PHE A 135 -8.56 -8.35 19.50
CA PHE A 135 -7.56 -8.53 18.45
C PHE A 135 -6.73 -7.28 18.17
N GLY A 136 -7.01 -6.15 18.83
CA GLY A 136 -6.39 -4.86 18.55
C GLY A 136 -6.93 -4.22 17.27
N TRP A 137 -6.21 -3.23 16.74
CA TRP A 137 -6.58 -2.55 15.50
C TRP A 137 -6.17 -3.38 14.28
N ASP A 138 -7.00 -4.35 13.90
CA ASP A 138 -6.88 -5.12 12.66
C ASP A 138 -7.70 -4.49 11.52
N LEU A 139 -7.50 -4.97 10.28
CA LEU A 139 -8.19 -4.44 9.09
C LEU A 139 -9.72 -4.55 9.24
N ASP A 140 -10.21 -5.65 9.82
CA ASP A 140 -11.64 -5.86 10.06
C ASP A 140 -12.21 -4.87 11.09
N ALA A 141 -11.49 -4.55 12.17
CA ALA A 141 -11.89 -3.53 13.13
C ALA A 141 -11.95 -2.15 12.49
N VAL A 142 -10.99 -1.81 11.63
CA VAL A 142 -11.00 -0.54 10.87
C VAL A 142 -12.20 -0.47 9.94
N LEU A 143 -12.49 -1.54 9.21
CA LEU A 143 -13.66 -1.60 8.32
C LEU A 143 -14.98 -1.47 9.07
N LEU A 144 -15.15 -2.18 10.19
CA LEU A 144 -16.34 -2.06 11.03
C LEU A 144 -16.49 -0.66 11.63
N PHE A 145 -15.40 -0.02 12.03
CA PHE A 145 -15.39 1.35 12.51
C PHE A 145 -15.82 2.34 11.41
N CYS A 146 -15.30 2.20 10.18
CA CYS A 146 -15.70 3.03 9.05
C CYS A 146 -17.18 2.85 8.70
N VAL A 147 -17.71 1.62 8.73
CA VAL A 147 -19.13 1.35 8.52
C VAL A 147 -19.99 1.98 9.63
N ALA A 148 -19.56 1.86 10.89
CA ALA A 148 -20.24 2.48 12.03
C ALA A 148 -20.28 4.02 11.93
N LEU A 149 -19.15 4.62 11.57
CA LEU A 149 -19.01 6.07 11.42
C LEU A 149 -19.88 6.60 10.27
N THR A 150 -19.82 5.97 9.09
CA THR A 150 -20.56 6.42 7.90
C THR A 150 -22.07 6.25 8.07
N SER A 151 -22.53 5.11 8.59
CA SER A 151 -23.96 4.89 8.89
C SER A 151 -24.47 5.79 10.02
N GLY A 152 -23.66 6.02 11.07
CA GLY A 152 -23.99 6.94 12.16
C GLY A 152 -24.10 8.40 11.70
N LEU A 153 -23.18 8.85 10.85
CA LEU A 153 -23.22 10.18 10.24
C LEU A 153 -24.46 10.33 9.35
N LEU A 154 -24.78 9.35 8.50
CA LEU A 154 -25.98 9.36 7.66
C LEU A 154 -27.27 9.32 8.49
N TRP A 155 -27.27 8.63 9.63
CA TRP A 155 -28.41 8.62 10.56
C TRP A 155 -28.60 9.97 11.27
N LEU A 156 -27.52 10.63 11.68
CA LEU A 156 -27.55 11.96 12.30
C LEU A 156 -27.83 13.07 11.29
N TRP A 157 -27.50 12.85 10.02
CA TRP A 157 -27.54 13.85 8.95
C TRP A 157 -28.88 14.60 8.86
N PRO A 158 -30.06 13.94 8.80
CA PRO A 158 -31.32 14.67 8.79
C PRO A 158 -31.53 15.48 10.06
N ARG A 159 -31.14 15.02 11.25
CA ARG A 159 -31.31 15.80 12.50
C ARG A 159 -30.44 17.06 12.53
N VAL A 160 -29.30 16.99 11.86
CA VAL A 160 -28.38 18.13 11.71
C VAL A 160 -28.85 19.08 10.61
N PHE A 161 -29.55 18.63 9.57
CA PHE A 161 -29.85 19.46 8.40
C PHE A 161 -31.35 19.57 8.03
N SER A 162 -32.29 19.04 8.82
CA SER A 162 -33.72 18.98 8.46
C SER A 162 -34.51 20.26 8.72
N ASN A 163 -34.01 21.20 9.53
CA ASN A 163 -34.81 22.34 10.02
C ASN A 163 -34.15 23.70 9.75
N ALA A 164 -33.49 23.89 8.62
CA ALA A 164 -32.87 25.20 8.31
C ALA A 164 -33.88 26.30 8.00
N ALA A 165 -35.11 25.96 7.58
CA ALA A 165 -36.12 26.94 7.16
C ALA A 165 -36.95 27.54 8.32
N GLU A 166 -37.17 26.81 9.42
CA GLU A 166 -37.88 27.34 10.61
C GLU A 166 -36.94 27.87 11.69
N ALA A 167 -35.64 27.57 11.60
CA ALA A 167 -34.65 27.98 12.59
C ALA A 167 -34.06 29.37 12.33
N GLU A 168 -34.42 30.05 11.25
CA GLU A 168 -33.85 31.37 10.93
C GLU A 168 -34.22 32.42 11.99
N ASP A 169 -35.46 32.37 12.52
CA ASP A 169 -35.91 33.30 13.57
C ASP A 169 -35.48 32.88 15.00
N ASP A 170 -35.57 31.59 15.39
CA ASP A 170 -35.24 31.16 16.76
C ASP A 170 -33.72 31.11 17.03
N TRP A 171 -32.91 30.73 16.04
CA TRP A 171 -31.46 30.65 16.22
C TRP A 171 -30.80 32.05 16.19
N ALA A 172 -31.33 33.00 15.41
CA ALA A 172 -30.87 34.38 15.40
C ALA A 172 -31.17 35.07 16.75
N ILE A 173 -32.37 34.85 17.31
CA ILE A 173 -32.75 35.38 18.63
C ILE A 173 -31.95 34.70 19.75
N ARG A 174 -31.64 33.40 19.67
CA ARG A 174 -30.76 32.72 20.65
C ARG A 174 -29.31 33.16 20.53
N THR A 175 -28.78 33.36 19.32
CA THR A 175 -27.40 33.79 19.13
C THR A 175 -27.19 35.22 19.57
N GLU A 176 -28.15 36.13 19.35
CA GLU A 176 -28.09 37.47 19.93
C GLU A 176 -28.15 37.44 21.47
N ARG A 177 -28.95 36.55 22.07
CA ARG A 177 -28.95 36.37 23.54
C ARG A 177 -27.65 35.77 24.06
N VAL A 178 -27.03 34.85 23.33
CA VAL A 178 -25.73 34.25 23.71
C VAL A 178 -24.60 35.26 23.53
N VAL A 179 -24.57 36.02 22.44
CA VAL A 179 -23.61 37.11 22.21
C VAL A 179 -23.80 38.23 23.24
N ALA A 180 -25.04 38.63 23.53
CA ALA A 180 -25.34 39.64 24.55
C ALA A 180 -25.13 39.14 26.00
N ALA A 181 -25.21 37.82 26.24
CA ALA A 181 -24.85 37.20 27.52
C ALA A 181 -23.33 37.11 27.68
N VAL A 182 -22.60 36.84 26.60
CA VAL A 182 -21.13 36.87 26.57
C VAL A 182 -20.60 38.30 26.75
N ASP A 183 -21.23 39.30 26.11
CA ASP A 183 -20.91 40.73 26.29
C ASP A 183 -21.23 41.24 27.71
N ARG A 184 -22.32 40.76 28.34
CA ARG A 184 -22.68 41.14 29.73
C ARG A 184 -21.88 40.39 30.79
N ALA A 185 -21.39 39.18 30.48
CA ALA A 185 -20.73 38.32 31.46
C ALA A 185 -19.31 38.78 31.80
N GLY A 186 -18.70 39.65 31.01
CA GLY A 186 -17.30 40.01 31.19
C GLY A 186 -16.36 38.83 30.93
N SER A 187 -15.09 39.15 30.70
CA SER A 187 -14.02 38.32 30.14
C SER A 187 -13.50 37.14 31.00
N TRP A 188 -14.36 36.29 31.57
CA TRP A 188 -13.91 35.19 32.45
C TRP A 188 -14.57 33.82 32.23
N LEU A 189 -15.71 33.75 31.52
CA LEU A 189 -16.43 32.47 31.30
C LEU A 189 -15.83 31.53 30.23
N PRO A 190 -15.29 31.96 29.08
CA PRO A 190 -14.71 31.03 28.11
C PRO A 190 -13.37 30.44 28.60
N VAL A 191 -12.65 31.14 29.48
CA VAL A 191 -11.42 30.62 30.13
C VAL A 191 -11.77 29.51 31.12
N GLY A 192 -12.83 29.68 31.92
CA GLY A 192 -13.30 28.67 32.86
C GLY A 192 -13.87 27.41 32.19
N ALA A 193 -14.62 27.55 31.09
CA ALA A 193 -15.19 26.42 30.36
C ALA A 193 -14.12 25.65 29.56
N MET A 194 -13.14 26.33 28.93
CA MET A 194 -12.02 25.66 28.28
C MET A 194 -11.05 25.04 29.30
N ALA A 195 -10.86 25.66 30.47
CA ALA A 195 -10.13 25.05 31.58
C ALA A 195 -10.87 23.83 32.15
N ALA A 196 -12.20 23.85 32.25
CA ALA A 196 -13.00 22.73 32.71
C ALA A 196 -13.05 21.57 31.70
N VAL A 197 -13.10 21.85 30.40
CA VAL A 197 -12.97 20.84 29.34
C VAL A 197 -11.55 20.30 29.28
N GLY A 198 -10.53 21.15 29.43
CA GLY A 198 -9.12 20.72 29.55
C GLY A 198 -8.89 19.87 30.79
N LEU A 199 -9.42 20.26 31.95
CA LEU A 199 -9.39 19.49 33.19
C LEU A 199 -10.20 18.20 33.08
N ALA A 200 -11.35 18.19 32.41
CA ALA A 200 -12.12 16.97 32.17
C ALA A 200 -11.39 16.01 31.21
N VAL A 201 -10.73 16.52 30.17
CA VAL A 201 -9.87 15.71 29.29
C VAL A 201 -8.68 15.15 30.07
N VAL A 202 -8.05 15.94 30.95
CA VAL A 202 -6.96 15.47 31.82
C VAL A 202 -7.45 14.50 32.90
N TRP A 203 -8.67 14.66 33.43
CA TRP A 203 -9.23 13.80 34.49
C TRP A 203 -9.83 12.49 33.95
N PHE A 204 -10.37 12.49 32.72
CA PHE A 204 -10.88 11.28 32.05
C PHE A 204 -9.81 10.57 31.19
N ALA A 205 -8.87 11.29 30.56
CA ALA A 205 -7.76 10.67 29.81
C ALA A 205 -6.52 10.41 30.68
N GLY A 206 -6.36 11.12 31.80
CA GLY A 206 -5.22 10.96 32.72
C GLY A 206 -5.11 9.56 33.34
N PRO A 207 -6.19 8.89 33.78
CA PRO A 207 -6.13 7.52 34.29
C PRO A 207 -5.76 6.50 33.19
N VAL A 208 -6.11 6.79 31.93
CA VAL A 208 -5.80 5.94 30.76
C VAL A 208 -4.34 6.10 30.34
N LEU A 209 -3.85 7.34 30.27
CA LEU A 209 -2.45 7.66 29.97
C LEU A 209 -1.50 7.28 31.10
N SER A 210 -1.90 7.46 32.38
CA SER A 210 -1.09 7.04 33.52
C SER A 210 -1.04 5.53 33.70
N ARG A 211 -2.10 4.77 33.37
CA ARG A 211 -2.00 3.30 33.28
C ARG A 211 -1.11 2.84 32.13
N TRP A 212 -1.08 3.57 31.02
CA TRP A 212 -0.26 3.24 29.85
C TRP A 212 1.23 3.63 30.04
N VAL A 213 1.51 4.70 30.79
CA VAL A 213 2.86 5.13 31.18
C VAL A 213 3.40 4.34 32.38
N ASN A 214 2.57 4.01 33.39
CA ASN A 214 3.00 3.29 34.59
C ASN A 214 2.92 1.76 34.46
N SER A 215 2.49 1.21 33.32
CA SER A 215 2.69 -0.22 33.00
C SER A 215 4.10 -0.53 32.48
N ALA A 216 4.96 0.48 32.38
CA ALA A 216 6.41 0.30 32.48
C ALA A 216 6.79 0.11 33.95
N ALA A 217 6.47 -1.04 34.53
CA ALA A 217 7.16 -1.47 35.74
C ALA A 217 8.67 -1.52 35.43
N PRO A 218 9.55 -1.08 36.34
CA PRO A 218 10.99 -1.29 36.17
C PRO A 218 11.22 -2.80 36.20
N VAL A 219 11.42 -3.40 35.02
CA VAL A 219 11.92 -4.76 34.91
C VAL A 219 13.36 -4.71 35.39
N THR A 220 13.58 -5.05 36.66
CA THR A 220 14.88 -5.51 37.12
C THR A 220 15.15 -6.83 36.42
N VAL A 221 15.85 -6.76 35.30
CA VAL A 221 16.45 -7.94 34.66
C VAL A 221 17.60 -8.39 35.56
N ASP A 222 17.30 -9.27 36.52
CA ASP A 222 18.23 -10.34 36.82
C ASP A 222 18.40 -11.13 35.52
N ALA A 223 19.60 -11.09 34.98
CA ALA A 223 19.94 -11.66 33.68
C ALA A 223 19.55 -13.14 33.61
N PRO A 224 18.59 -13.53 32.74
CA PRO A 224 18.50 -14.89 32.27
C PRO A 224 19.32 -14.99 30.98
N ALA A 225 19.89 -16.18 30.76
CA ALA A 225 20.68 -16.53 29.60
C ALA A 225 20.00 -16.14 28.27
N ALA A 226 20.85 -15.82 27.29
CA ALA A 226 20.52 -15.35 25.95
C ALA A 226 19.26 -16.00 25.33
N PRO A 227 18.33 -15.22 24.73
CA PRO A 227 17.25 -15.78 23.94
C PRO A 227 17.68 -15.97 22.49
N ASP A 228 17.23 -17.10 21.95
CA ASP A 228 17.48 -17.63 20.63
C ASP A 228 17.23 -16.65 19.47
N ALA A 229 18.06 -16.79 18.43
CA ALA A 229 17.98 -16.03 17.20
C ALA A 229 16.60 -16.14 16.51
N LYS A 230 16.03 -14.99 16.13
CA LYS A 230 14.89 -14.84 15.20
C LYS A 230 15.14 -15.70 13.94
N PRO A 231 14.11 -16.32 13.31
CA PRO A 231 14.32 -17.02 12.04
C PRO A 231 14.88 -16.00 11.05
N ALA A 232 16.04 -16.30 10.48
CA ALA A 232 16.67 -15.43 9.50
C ALA A 232 15.69 -15.23 8.33
N GLU A 233 15.28 -13.99 8.06
CA GLU A 233 14.66 -13.64 6.78
C GLU A 233 15.59 -14.13 5.67
N ASP A 234 15.06 -14.84 4.67
CA ASP A 234 15.85 -15.31 3.53
C ASP A 234 16.38 -14.08 2.79
N THR A 235 17.61 -13.73 3.12
CA THR A 235 18.27 -12.51 2.68
C THR A 235 19.43 -12.91 1.80
N VAL A 236 19.46 -12.35 0.60
CA VAL A 236 20.53 -12.58 -0.36
C VAL A 236 21.30 -11.28 -0.52
N SER A 237 22.59 -11.31 -0.15
CA SER A 237 23.48 -10.15 -0.29
C SER A 237 24.68 -10.49 -1.15
N GLY A 238 25.17 -9.50 -1.89
CA GLY A 238 26.40 -9.63 -2.67
C GLY A 238 26.45 -8.71 -3.88
N SER A 239 27.45 -8.94 -4.73
CA SER A 239 27.53 -8.27 -6.03
C SER A 239 26.42 -8.78 -6.94
N ALA A 240 25.57 -7.87 -7.42
CA ALA A 240 24.51 -8.19 -8.36
C ALA A 240 24.85 -7.75 -9.78
N ARG A 241 24.17 -8.32 -10.77
CA ARG A 241 24.10 -7.79 -12.15
C ARG A 241 22.67 -7.82 -12.65
N VAL A 242 22.29 -6.81 -13.43
CA VAL A 242 20.96 -6.78 -14.09
C VAL A 242 20.89 -7.95 -15.09
N ALA A 243 19.87 -8.79 -14.93
CA ALA A 243 19.58 -9.94 -15.79
C ALA A 243 18.48 -9.62 -16.81
N GLY A 244 17.50 -8.78 -16.44
CA GLY A 244 16.34 -8.42 -17.24
C GLY A 244 15.56 -7.27 -16.58
N PRO A 245 14.36 -6.93 -17.10
CA PRO A 245 13.46 -5.96 -16.48
C PRO A 245 13.14 -6.37 -15.04
N GLY A 246 13.60 -5.60 -14.06
CA GLY A 246 13.37 -5.86 -12.65
C GLY A 246 14.08 -7.10 -12.11
N GLU A 247 14.96 -7.75 -12.87
CA GLU A 247 15.63 -8.99 -12.47
C GLU A 247 17.11 -8.79 -12.20
N LEU A 248 17.57 -9.28 -11.05
CA LEU A 248 18.96 -9.25 -10.61
C LEU A 248 19.50 -10.66 -10.49
N ARG A 249 20.70 -10.88 -11.02
CA ARG A 249 21.50 -12.06 -10.74
C ARG A 249 22.38 -11.79 -9.54
N ILE A 250 22.10 -12.47 -8.42
CA ILE A 250 22.77 -12.30 -7.12
C ILE A 250 22.83 -13.65 -6.38
N GLY A 251 23.96 -13.93 -5.72
CA GLY A 251 24.13 -15.16 -4.94
C GLY A 251 23.94 -16.44 -5.75
N GLY A 252 24.30 -16.43 -7.05
CA GLY A 252 24.16 -17.59 -7.94
C GLY A 252 22.75 -17.84 -8.51
N GLY A 253 21.76 -17.03 -8.13
CA GLY A 253 20.38 -17.15 -8.66
C GLY A 253 19.84 -15.83 -9.20
N ILE A 254 18.61 -15.86 -9.70
CA ILE A 254 17.86 -14.67 -10.12
C ILE A 254 16.89 -14.28 -8.99
N VAL A 255 16.79 -12.98 -8.74
CA VAL A 255 15.81 -12.33 -7.87
C VAL A 255 15.11 -11.25 -8.67
N ARG A 256 13.78 -11.31 -8.75
CA ARG A 256 12.92 -10.28 -9.36
C ARG A 256 12.47 -9.30 -8.29
N LEU A 257 12.52 -8.01 -8.60
CA LEU A 257 12.00 -6.95 -7.74
C LEU A 257 10.50 -7.14 -7.57
N ASP A 258 10.05 -7.10 -6.31
CA ASP A 258 8.64 -7.26 -5.98
C ASP A 258 7.88 -5.92 -6.01
N GLY A 259 6.61 -5.96 -6.40
CA GLY A 259 5.68 -4.83 -6.36
C GLY A 259 5.84 -3.77 -7.46
N LEU A 260 6.59 -4.04 -8.52
CA LEU A 260 6.77 -3.12 -9.64
C LEU A 260 7.01 -3.84 -10.97
N THR A 261 6.65 -3.17 -12.06
CA THR A 261 6.93 -3.61 -13.43
C THR A 261 7.85 -2.61 -14.11
N LEU A 262 9.01 -3.08 -14.60
CA LEU A 262 9.95 -2.25 -15.37
C LEU A 262 9.74 -2.41 -16.88
N LEU A 263 10.17 -1.40 -17.63
CA LEU A 263 10.11 -1.40 -19.09
C LEU A 263 11.06 -2.45 -19.68
N ASP A 264 10.62 -3.05 -20.78
CA ASP A 264 11.47 -3.91 -21.60
C ASP A 264 12.62 -3.09 -22.21
N PRO A 265 13.85 -3.63 -22.36
CA PRO A 265 15.02 -2.84 -22.78
C PRO A 265 14.86 -2.16 -24.15
N ASP A 266 14.08 -2.76 -25.04
CA ASP A 266 13.84 -2.27 -26.40
C ASP A 266 12.53 -1.46 -26.51
N GLN A 267 11.83 -1.25 -25.39
CA GLN A 267 10.61 -0.46 -25.38
C GLN A 267 10.90 1.01 -25.69
N THR A 268 10.11 1.57 -26.59
CA THR A 268 10.13 2.99 -26.96
C THR A 268 8.89 3.70 -26.44
N CYS A 269 9.05 4.95 -26.03
CA CYS A 269 7.97 5.80 -25.53
C CYS A 269 7.90 7.08 -26.35
N GLN A 270 6.74 7.75 -26.34
CA GLN A 270 6.55 9.06 -26.94
C GLN A 270 6.45 10.14 -25.88
N ARG A 271 7.09 11.28 -26.13
CA ARG A 271 6.88 12.52 -25.35
C ARG A 271 5.62 13.24 -25.80
N ASP A 272 5.21 14.23 -25.00
CA ASP A 272 4.08 15.12 -25.32
C ASP A 272 4.22 15.82 -26.68
N ASP A 273 5.46 16.06 -27.15
CA ASP A 273 5.78 16.66 -28.45
C ASP A 273 5.80 15.66 -29.63
N GLY A 274 5.45 14.40 -29.37
CA GLY A 274 5.49 13.31 -30.36
C GLY A 274 6.87 12.68 -30.57
N THR A 275 7.92 13.16 -29.89
CA THR A 275 9.27 12.59 -30.02
C THR A 275 9.32 11.20 -29.41
N THR A 276 9.66 10.20 -30.23
CA THR A 276 9.95 8.84 -29.78
C THR A 276 11.35 8.75 -29.17
N TRP A 277 11.49 8.07 -28.03
CA TRP A 277 12.77 7.85 -27.36
C TRP A 277 12.86 6.47 -26.71
N ALA A 278 14.08 5.98 -26.49
CA ALA A 278 14.38 4.65 -25.96
C ALA A 278 14.23 4.59 -24.42
N CYS A 279 12.99 4.67 -23.94
CA CYS A 279 12.68 4.65 -22.51
C CYS A 279 13.08 3.34 -21.81
N GLY A 280 12.95 2.20 -22.49
CA GLY A 280 13.42 0.91 -22.00
C GLY A 280 14.93 0.86 -21.74
N ALA A 281 15.72 1.37 -22.69
CA ALA A 281 17.17 1.46 -22.54
C ALA A 281 17.58 2.40 -21.40
N ALA A 282 16.86 3.52 -21.24
CA ALA A 282 17.07 4.44 -20.13
C ALA A 282 16.75 3.80 -18.77
N ALA A 283 15.64 3.05 -18.68
CA ALA A 283 15.26 2.29 -17.48
C ALA A 283 16.31 1.24 -17.11
N LYS A 284 16.78 0.46 -18.08
CA LYS A 284 17.87 -0.50 -17.89
C LYS A 284 19.15 0.19 -17.38
N GLN A 285 19.53 1.32 -17.98
CA GLN A 285 20.72 2.06 -17.55
C GLN A 285 20.57 2.60 -16.11
N ALA A 286 19.38 3.07 -15.73
CA ALA A 286 19.11 3.51 -14.37
C ALA A 286 19.23 2.35 -13.38
N PHE A 287 18.71 1.17 -13.73
CA PHE A 287 18.84 -0.01 -12.90
C PHE A 287 20.29 -0.48 -12.75
N GLU A 288 21.05 -0.50 -13.83
CA GLU A 288 22.48 -0.82 -13.80
C GLU A 288 23.27 0.16 -12.92
N LYS A 289 22.92 1.45 -12.92
CA LYS A 289 23.55 2.46 -12.05
C LYS A 289 23.30 2.16 -10.57
N LEU A 290 22.12 1.67 -10.19
CA LEU A 290 21.80 1.31 -8.81
C LEU A 290 22.58 0.08 -8.31
N VAL A 291 22.95 -0.82 -9.23
CA VAL A 291 23.70 -2.05 -8.94
C VAL A 291 25.22 -1.82 -8.97
N ARG A 292 25.70 -0.93 -9.84
CA ARG A 292 27.13 -0.80 -10.17
C ARG A 292 27.99 -0.45 -8.95
N ARG A 293 29.00 -1.28 -8.67
CA ARG A 293 30.00 -1.12 -7.59
C ARG A 293 29.40 -1.05 -6.18
N ARG A 294 28.18 -1.57 -6.00
CA ARG A 294 27.50 -1.62 -4.71
C ARG A 294 27.21 -3.06 -4.30
N THR A 295 27.15 -3.29 -3.00
CA THR A 295 26.57 -4.53 -2.46
C THR A 295 25.06 -4.36 -2.45
N VAL A 296 24.36 -5.26 -3.14
CA VAL A 296 22.90 -5.29 -3.12
C VAL A 296 22.48 -6.29 -2.05
N THR A 297 21.44 -5.93 -1.29
CA THR A 297 20.80 -6.81 -0.31
C THR A 297 19.34 -6.94 -0.66
N CYS A 298 18.88 -8.17 -0.90
CA CYS A 298 17.51 -8.48 -1.23
C CYS A 298 16.87 -9.31 -0.10
N VAL A 299 15.74 -8.84 0.42
CA VAL A 299 14.89 -9.60 1.33
C VAL A 299 13.86 -10.34 0.48
N ILE A 300 13.91 -11.68 0.49
CA ILE A 300 13.07 -12.52 -0.35
C ILE A 300 11.70 -12.68 0.31
N GLY A 301 10.65 -12.18 -0.37
CA GLY A 301 9.27 -12.28 0.07
C GLY A 301 8.53 -13.50 -0.49
N GLY A 302 9.05 -14.11 -1.56
CA GLY A 302 8.43 -15.28 -2.18
C GLY A 302 9.12 -15.73 -3.46
N ALA A 303 8.36 -16.46 -4.28
CA ALA A 303 8.75 -16.81 -5.63
C ALA A 303 7.53 -16.83 -6.55
N ALA A 304 7.68 -16.31 -7.75
CA ALA A 304 6.69 -16.34 -8.83
C ALA A 304 7.32 -17.02 -10.05
N ASP A 305 6.61 -17.97 -10.67
CA ASP A 305 7.07 -18.72 -11.85
C ASP A 305 8.44 -19.41 -11.67
N GLY A 306 8.73 -19.83 -10.43
CA GLY A 306 10.01 -20.43 -10.06
C GLY A 306 11.17 -19.44 -9.88
N VAL A 307 10.94 -18.14 -10.05
CA VAL A 307 11.90 -17.06 -9.82
C VAL A 307 11.65 -16.44 -8.45
N ARG A 308 12.70 -16.27 -7.63
CA ARG A 308 12.58 -15.62 -6.31
C ARG A 308 12.17 -14.16 -6.49
N THR A 309 11.22 -13.68 -5.69
CA THR A 309 10.77 -12.29 -5.67
C THR A 309 11.09 -11.63 -4.34
N GLY A 310 11.53 -10.38 -4.35
CA GLY A 310 11.89 -9.68 -3.12
C GLY A 310 12.16 -8.20 -3.27
N ARG A 311 12.30 -7.52 -2.13
CA ARG A 311 12.68 -6.10 -2.05
C ARG A 311 14.19 -6.00 -1.95
N CYS A 312 14.81 -5.31 -2.90
CA CYS A 312 16.25 -5.12 -2.94
C CYS A 312 16.64 -3.68 -2.62
N SER A 313 17.72 -3.54 -1.86
CA SER A 313 18.32 -2.24 -1.53
C SER A 313 19.80 -2.19 -1.89
N SER A 314 20.28 -0.99 -2.21
CA SER A 314 21.70 -0.69 -2.36
C SER A 314 22.04 0.61 -1.62
N ASP A 315 23.12 0.60 -0.84
CA ASP A 315 23.50 1.70 0.06
C ASP A 315 22.34 2.19 0.96
N GLY A 316 21.49 1.27 1.43
CA GLY A 316 20.32 1.58 2.27
C GLY A 316 19.12 2.19 1.53
N ARG A 317 19.18 2.34 0.21
CA ARG A 317 18.08 2.86 -0.63
C ARG A 317 17.33 1.72 -1.29
N ASP A 318 16.00 1.78 -1.25
CA ASP A 318 15.12 0.83 -1.95
C ASP A 318 15.24 1.03 -3.47
N MET A 319 15.72 0.00 -4.16
CA MET A 319 15.94 0.08 -5.61
C MET A 319 14.64 0.20 -6.40
N GLY A 320 13.57 -0.45 -5.94
CA GLY A 320 12.25 -0.37 -6.56
C GLY A 320 11.70 1.05 -6.48
N ALA A 321 11.77 1.67 -5.30
CA ALA A 321 11.35 3.05 -5.09
C ALA A 321 12.14 4.03 -5.97
N GLU A 322 13.46 3.87 -6.08
CA GLU A 322 14.31 4.72 -6.93
C GLU A 322 13.97 4.61 -8.43
N LEU A 323 13.67 3.40 -8.90
CA LEU A 323 13.31 3.16 -10.29
C LEU A 323 11.93 3.74 -10.63
N VAL A 324 10.94 3.49 -9.78
CA VAL A 324 9.57 3.99 -9.99
C VAL A 324 9.55 5.52 -9.90
N ARG A 325 10.19 6.10 -8.87
CA ARG A 325 10.30 7.56 -8.71
C ARG A 325 11.03 8.25 -9.85
N GLY A 326 12.02 7.59 -10.46
CA GLY A 326 12.72 8.07 -11.65
C GLY A 326 11.91 7.94 -12.96
N GLY A 327 10.71 7.36 -12.91
CA GLY A 327 9.88 7.09 -14.08
C GLY A 327 10.48 6.00 -14.98
N HIS A 328 11.09 4.97 -14.40
CA HIS A 328 11.68 3.84 -15.11
C HIS A 328 10.83 2.56 -15.06
N GLY A 329 9.65 2.65 -14.45
CA GLY A 329 8.69 1.58 -14.31
C GLY A 329 7.41 2.05 -13.65
N PHE A 330 6.47 1.13 -13.51
CA PHE A 330 5.17 1.33 -12.89
C PHE A 330 5.10 0.57 -11.57
N ALA A 331 4.34 1.07 -10.60
CA ALA A 331 4.00 0.26 -9.44
C ALA A 331 3.01 -0.84 -9.87
N ASP A 332 3.17 -2.03 -9.28
CA ASP A 332 2.26 -3.13 -9.49
C ASP A 332 1.36 -3.32 -8.27
N GLY A 333 0.08 -3.60 -8.56
CA GLY A 333 -0.98 -3.74 -7.56
C GLY A 333 -2.10 -2.73 -7.77
N LEU A 334 -3.24 -3.02 -7.16
CA LEU A 334 -4.43 -2.14 -7.21
C LEU A 334 -4.36 -1.12 -6.06
N LEU A 335 -5.08 -1.37 -4.97
CA LEU A 335 -5.30 -0.40 -3.90
C LEU A 335 -4.12 -0.22 -2.93
N TRP A 336 -3.11 -1.11 -2.99
CA TRP A 336 -1.98 -1.14 -2.05
C TRP A 336 -0.63 -1.36 -2.76
N ALA A 337 -0.48 -0.86 -3.99
CA ALA A 337 0.79 -0.95 -4.68
C ALA A 337 1.89 -0.28 -3.85
N ALA A 338 2.97 -1.03 -3.58
CA ALA A 338 4.02 -0.65 -2.64
C ALA A 338 4.73 0.67 -3.01
N TYR A 339 4.73 1.02 -4.30
CA TYR A 339 5.39 2.22 -4.83
C TYR A 339 4.40 3.21 -5.46
N SER A 340 3.10 3.16 -5.11
CA SER A 340 2.09 4.06 -5.67
C SER A 340 2.42 5.54 -5.45
N THR A 341 2.98 5.89 -4.28
CA THR A 341 3.43 7.25 -3.98
C THR A 341 4.63 7.68 -4.82
N ASP A 342 5.54 6.75 -5.13
CA ASP A 342 6.69 7.03 -5.99
C ASP A 342 6.27 7.20 -7.45
N GLU A 343 5.29 6.41 -7.91
CA GLU A 343 4.72 6.51 -9.24
C GLU A 343 3.99 7.84 -9.42
N GLN A 344 3.20 8.25 -8.43
CA GLN A 344 2.53 9.55 -8.41
C GLN A 344 3.54 10.70 -8.46
N ALA A 345 4.60 10.65 -7.65
CA ALA A 345 5.65 11.66 -7.66
C ALA A 345 6.37 11.74 -9.02
N ALA A 346 6.64 10.59 -9.65
CA ALA A 346 7.24 10.52 -10.97
C ALA A 346 6.32 11.14 -12.04
N SER A 347 5.01 10.89 -11.95
CA SER A 347 3.99 11.49 -12.82
C SER A 347 3.91 13.01 -12.67
N GLU A 348 3.84 13.52 -11.44
CA GLU A 348 3.77 14.96 -11.15
C GLU A 348 5.01 15.70 -11.63
N GLN A 349 6.19 15.07 -11.53
CA GLN A 349 7.46 15.64 -11.96
C GLN A 349 7.76 15.41 -13.46
N LYS A 350 6.87 14.74 -14.19
CA LYS A 350 7.09 14.33 -15.59
C LYS A 350 8.43 13.59 -15.78
N SER A 351 8.79 12.75 -14.82
CA SER A 351 10.06 12.02 -14.81
C SER A 351 10.03 10.80 -15.72
N GLY A 352 11.10 10.58 -16.47
CA GLY A 352 11.28 9.38 -17.29
C GLY A 352 10.11 9.14 -18.26
N LEU A 353 9.44 8.00 -18.13
CA LEU A 353 8.28 7.62 -18.93
C LEU A 353 7.10 8.62 -18.82
N TRP A 354 6.99 9.34 -17.70
CA TRP A 354 5.94 10.34 -17.45
C TRP A 354 6.18 11.69 -18.14
N ALA A 355 7.27 11.85 -18.90
CA ALA A 355 7.48 12.99 -19.79
C ALA A 355 6.58 12.99 -21.04
N GLY A 356 5.71 11.98 -21.16
CA GLY A 356 4.71 11.87 -22.21
C GLY A 356 3.72 10.76 -21.92
N THR A 357 3.20 10.14 -22.97
CA THR A 357 2.29 9.00 -22.85
C THR A 357 3.11 7.71 -22.81
N ALA A 358 2.99 6.97 -21.71
CA ALA A 358 3.69 5.70 -21.54
C ALA A 358 2.73 4.52 -21.63
N GLU A 359 3.06 3.57 -22.52
CA GLU A 359 2.39 2.29 -22.63
C GLU A 359 2.94 1.33 -21.56
N ARG A 360 2.07 0.61 -20.83
CA ARG A 360 2.53 -0.40 -19.86
C ARG A 360 3.21 -1.57 -20.59
N PRO A 361 4.24 -2.21 -20.01
CA PRO A 361 4.99 -3.26 -20.69
C PRO A 361 4.13 -4.45 -21.13
N GLU A 362 3.08 -4.82 -20.39
CA GLU A 362 2.14 -5.88 -20.79
C GLU A 362 1.42 -5.53 -22.10
N ALA A 363 0.92 -4.29 -22.18
CA ALA A 363 0.22 -3.79 -23.36
C ALA A 363 1.17 -3.69 -24.56
N TRP A 364 2.38 -3.16 -24.33
CA TRP A 364 3.43 -3.08 -25.35
C TRP A 364 3.79 -4.46 -25.91
N ARG A 365 4.01 -5.46 -25.03
CA ARG A 365 4.30 -6.85 -25.44
C ARG A 365 3.13 -7.49 -26.20
N ALA A 366 1.89 -7.27 -25.74
CA ALA A 366 0.70 -7.80 -26.40
C ALA A 366 0.48 -7.22 -27.80
N ARG A 367 0.72 -5.91 -27.96
CA ARG A 367 0.64 -5.24 -29.26
C ARG A 367 1.71 -5.74 -30.23
N LEU A 368 2.96 -5.87 -29.78
CA LEU A 368 4.02 -6.45 -30.63
C LEU A 368 3.72 -7.91 -31.00
N TYR A 369 3.08 -8.66 -30.11
CA TYR A 369 2.65 -10.02 -30.40
C TYR A 369 1.60 -10.07 -31.52
N SER A 370 0.56 -9.22 -31.44
CA SER A 370 -0.50 -9.17 -32.45
C SER A 370 0.00 -8.65 -33.82
N GLU A 371 0.83 -7.62 -33.81
CA GLU A 371 1.49 -7.10 -35.02
C GLU A 371 2.36 -8.17 -35.69
N ALA A 372 3.14 -8.91 -34.91
CA ALA A 372 3.94 -10.01 -35.42
C ALA A 372 3.07 -11.17 -35.94
N ALA A 373 1.97 -11.51 -35.25
CA ALA A 373 1.08 -12.60 -35.64
C ALA A 373 0.39 -12.30 -36.99
N ALA A 374 0.05 -11.04 -37.26
CA ALA A 374 -0.57 -10.64 -38.52
C ALA A 374 0.32 -10.88 -39.75
N VAL A 375 1.65 -10.83 -39.58
CA VAL A 375 2.62 -10.98 -40.68
C VAL A 375 3.28 -12.37 -40.69
N ALA A 376 3.25 -13.09 -39.57
CA ALA A 376 3.89 -14.38 -39.43
C ALA A 376 3.16 -15.49 -40.23
N PRO A 377 3.90 -16.44 -40.82
CA PRO A 377 3.31 -17.61 -41.47
C PRO A 377 2.38 -18.37 -40.52
N GLY A 378 1.15 -18.64 -40.96
CA GLY A 378 0.15 -19.36 -40.16
C GLY A 378 -0.31 -18.63 -38.89
N GLY A 379 -0.01 -17.34 -38.73
CA GLY A 379 -0.38 -16.57 -37.54
C GLY A 379 0.45 -16.88 -36.30
N CYS A 380 1.61 -17.52 -36.46
CA CYS A 380 2.43 -18.04 -35.36
C CYS A 380 3.71 -17.20 -35.21
N PRO A 381 3.72 -16.17 -34.33
CA PRO A 381 4.75 -15.14 -34.34
C PRO A 381 6.03 -15.51 -33.61
N ILE A 382 6.15 -16.67 -32.96
CA ILE A 382 7.36 -16.99 -32.18
C ILE A 382 8.38 -17.64 -33.09
N LYS A 383 9.59 -17.08 -33.14
CA LYS A 383 10.68 -17.56 -34.00
C LYS A 383 11.57 -18.54 -33.24
N GLY A 384 11.67 -19.78 -33.69
CA GLY A 384 12.60 -20.78 -33.18
C GLY A 384 13.81 -20.96 -34.10
N ARG A 385 15.03 -20.72 -33.60
CA ARG A 385 16.26 -20.94 -34.35
C ARG A 385 17.08 -22.08 -33.76
N THR A 386 17.61 -22.94 -34.62
CA THR A 386 18.57 -23.98 -34.27
C THR A 386 19.95 -23.59 -34.79
N SER A 387 20.91 -23.36 -33.89
CA SER A 387 22.28 -23.01 -34.26
C SER A 387 23.29 -23.83 -33.48
N ARG A 388 24.15 -24.57 -34.18
CA ARG A 388 25.18 -25.45 -33.59
C ARG A 388 24.61 -26.39 -32.50
N GLY A 389 23.44 -26.96 -32.77
CA GLY A 389 22.72 -27.84 -31.83
C GLY A 389 21.97 -27.13 -30.70
N LYS A 390 22.12 -25.82 -30.51
CA LYS A 390 21.35 -25.03 -29.55
C LYS A 390 20.04 -24.58 -30.18
N LYS A 391 18.92 -24.93 -29.56
CA LYS A 391 17.56 -24.53 -29.94
C LYS A 391 17.10 -23.36 -29.06
N THR A 392 16.85 -22.22 -29.67
CA THR A 392 16.46 -21.01 -28.94
C THR A 392 15.27 -20.36 -29.61
N TYR A 393 14.25 -20.00 -28.83
CA TYR A 393 13.11 -19.25 -29.34
C TYR A 393 13.19 -17.76 -28.98
N PHE A 394 12.55 -16.94 -29.79
CA PHE A 394 12.53 -15.49 -29.69
C PHE A 394 11.10 -15.00 -29.74
N LEU A 395 10.70 -14.28 -28.70
CA LEU A 395 9.41 -13.59 -28.63
C LEU A 395 9.44 -12.29 -29.44
N PRO A 396 8.29 -11.82 -29.96
CA PRO A 396 8.21 -10.59 -30.75
C PRO A 396 8.84 -9.35 -30.11
N HIS A 397 8.75 -9.25 -28.79
CA HIS A 397 9.29 -8.14 -27.99
C HIS A 397 10.78 -8.30 -27.61
N SER A 398 11.44 -9.38 -28.01
CA SER A 398 12.86 -9.61 -27.70
C SER A 398 13.79 -8.90 -28.70
N ALA A 399 14.91 -8.37 -28.21
CA ALA A 399 15.93 -7.64 -29.00
C ALA A 399 16.37 -8.34 -30.30
N GLU A 400 16.35 -9.66 -30.30
CA GLU A 400 16.87 -10.47 -31.40
C GLU A 400 15.81 -10.95 -32.38
N TYR A 401 14.53 -10.73 -32.07
CA TYR A 401 13.42 -11.15 -32.90
C TYR A 401 13.49 -10.57 -34.31
N ALA A 402 13.75 -9.26 -34.41
CA ALA A 402 13.86 -8.55 -35.68
C ALA A 402 15.07 -9.02 -36.51
N ARG A 403 16.19 -9.34 -35.85
CA ARG A 403 17.42 -9.84 -36.49
C ARG A 403 17.37 -11.33 -36.82
N THR A 404 16.37 -12.04 -36.31
CA THR A 404 16.24 -13.48 -36.50
C THR A 404 15.43 -13.78 -37.75
N THR A 405 16.10 -14.29 -38.77
CA THR A 405 15.49 -14.95 -39.93
C THR A 405 15.36 -16.45 -39.68
N ILE A 406 14.20 -17.01 -40.01
CA ILE A 406 13.90 -18.44 -39.95
C ILE A 406 14.36 -19.11 -41.24
N ARG A 407 15.13 -20.19 -41.10
CA ARG A 407 15.60 -21.06 -42.17
C ARG A 407 15.18 -22.49 -41.89
N GLU A 408 14.05 -22.91 -42.47
CA GLU A 408 13.46 -24.23 -42.22
C GLU A 408 14.40 -25.38 -42.64
N ASP A 409 15.24 -25.17 -43.66
CA ASP A 409 16.30 -26.08 -44.09
C ASP A 409 17.34 -26.36 -43.00
N ARG A 410 17.47 -25.47 -42.01
CA ARG A 410 18.39 -25.59 -40.86
C ARG A 410 17.70 -26.05 -39.59
N GLY A 411 16.43 -26.43 -39.67
CA GLY A 411 15.63 -26.85 -38.53
C GLY A 411 15.11 -25.70 -37.66
N ASP A 412 15.16 -24.46 -38.17
CA ASP A 412 14.42 -23.34 -37.61
C ASP A 412 12.92 -23.53 -37.88
N ARG A 413 12.05 -22.97 -37.04
CA ARG A 413 10.60 -23.07 -37.21
C ARG A 413 9.85 -21.96 -36.50
N TRP A 414 8.60 -21.78 -36.87
CA TRP A 414 7.67 -20.87 -36.19
C TRP A 414 6.85 -21.61 -35.14
N PHE A 415 6.43 -20.89 -34.09
CA PHE A 415 5.61 -21.40 -33.00
C PHE A 415 4.47 -20.42 -32.67
N CYS A 416 3.34 -20.97 -32.25
CA CYS A 416 2.13 -20.20 -31.95
C CYS A 416 1.99 -19.93 -30.44
N SER A 417 2.72 -20.69 -29.60
CA SER A 417 2.83 -20.50 -28.16
C SER A 417 4.24 -20.83 -27.66
N GLU A 418 4.59 -20.34 -26.48
CA GLU A 418 5.87 -20.70 -25.84
C GLU A 418 5.90 -22.18 -25.43
N ASP A 419 4.75 -22.73 -25.01
CA ASP A 419 4.63 -24.15 -24.66
C ASP A 419 4.96 -25.05 -25.85
N ASP A 420 4.52 -24.69 -27.06
CA ASP A 420 4.89 -25.41 -28.29
C ASP A 420 6.39 -25.36 -28.58
N ALA A 421 7.01 -24.20 -28.34
CA ALA A 421 8.45 -24.02 -28.51
C ALA A 421 9.24 -24.89 -27.51
N ILE A 422 8.82 -24.87 -26.25
CA ILE A 422 9.42 -25.66 -25.16
C ILE A 422 9.24 -27.16 -25.42
N ALA A 423 8.04 -27.59 -25.84
CA ALA A 423 7.78 -28.98 -26.24
C ALA A 423 8.64 -29.41 -27.44
N GLY A 424 8.95 -28.48 -28.34
CA GLY A 424 9.91 -28.67 -29.45
C GLY A 424 11.38 -28.75 -29.03
N GLY A 425 11.67 -28.56 -27.74
CA GLY A 425 13.00 -28.54 -27.15
C GLY A 425 13.74 -27.21 -27.32
N PHE A 426 13.03 -26.11 -27.55
CA PHE A 426 13.60 -24.77 -27.60
C PHE A 426 13.54 -24.12 -26.22
N SER A 427 14.58 -23.38 -25.85
CA SER A 427 14.59 -22.59 -24.61
C SER A 427 14.52 -21.10 -24.92
N ALA A 428 14.04 -20.31 -23.97
CA ALA A 428 14.14 -18.85 -24.03
C ALA A 428 15.61 -18.43 -24.13
N ARG A 429 15.86 -17.26 -24.72
CA ARG A 429 17.21 -16.71 -24.84
C ARG A 429 17.65 -15.97 -23.59
#